data_AF-A0A963ARX6-F1
#
_entry.id   AF-A0A963ARX6-F1
#
_cell.length_a   1.000
_cell.length_b   1.000
_cell.length_c   1.000
_cell.angle_alpha   90.00
_cell.angle_beta   90.00
_cell.angle_gamma   90.00
#
_symmetry.space_group_name_H-M   'P 1'
#
loop_
_entity.id
_entity.type
_entity.pdbx_description
1 polymer ?
#
loop_
_entity_poly.entity_id
_entity_poly.type
_entity_poly.pdbx_seq_one_letter_code
_entity_poly.pdbx_strand_id
1 'polypeptide(L)'
;MKFPPWVDDPKEGDEKRAKARLTYIMNRTAVEILPAPSIRALSRTCGLDHSTLFWNLRRGRLSEAVAQKIVDACGTSADGKVRFTIEDLLNPLAIKSK
;
A
#
# COMPACT_ATOMS: atom_id res chain seq x y z
N MET A 1 -3.22 4.46 11.01
CA MET A 1 -2.81 3.04 10.91
C MET A 1 -1.60 2.84 11.82
N LYS A 2 -1.48 1.70 12.51
CA LYS A 2 -0.30 1.38 13.33
C LYS A 2 0.55 0.37 12.58
N PHE A 3 1.82 0.70 12.31
CA PHE A 3 2.75 -0.21 11.66
C PHE A 3 3.43 -1.12 12.70
N PRO A 4 3.60 -2.42 12.41
CA PRO A 4 4.42 -3.29 13.24
C PRO A 4 5.88 -2.82 13.30
N PRO A 5 6.64 -3.16 14.36
CA PRO A 5 8.03 -2.73 14.52
C PRO A 5 8.96 -3.14 13.37
N TRP A 6 8.71 -4.29 12.74
CA TRP A 6 9.47 -4.76 11.58
C TRP A 6 9.12 -4.06 10.26
N VAL A 7 8.01 -3.31 10.23
CA VAL A 7 7.58 -2.52 9.06
C VAL A 7 8.11 -1.09 9.14
N ASP A 8 8.27 -0.57 10.35
CA ASP A 8 8.66 0.81 10.62
C ASP A 8 9.83 0.88 11.60
N ASP A 9 10.87 0.09 11.37
CA ASP A 9 12.07 0.09 12.20
C ASP A 9 12.84 1.40 12.00
N PRO A 10 12.98 2.27 13.02
CA PRO A 10 13.69 3.53 12.90
C PRO A 10 15.20 3.37 12.65
N LYS A 11 15.77 2.16 12.86
CA LYS A 11 17.17 1.87 12.54
C LYS A 11 17.38 1.63 11.05
N GLU A 12 16.33 1.31 10.32
CA GLU A 12 16.37 1.14 8.87
C GLU A 12 16.27 2.50 8.18
N GLY A 13 17.00 2.68 7.06
CA GLY A 13 16.93 3.92 6.29
C GLY A 13 15.53 4.19 5.73
N ASP A 14 15.22 5.47 5.51
CA ASP A 14 13.89 5.93 5.07
C ASP A 14 13.39 5.20 3.81
N GLU A 15 14.28 4.92 2.85
CA GLU A 15 13.94 4.17 1.65
C GLU A 15 13.43 2.75 1.96
N LYS A 16 14.07 2.04 2.90
CA LYS A 16 13.63 0.68 3.29
C LYS A 16 12.31 0.74 4.04
N ARG A 17 12.16 1.70 4.96
CA ARG A 17 10.92 1.91 5.72
C ARG A 17 9.75 2.24 4.80
N ALA A 18 9.94 3.10 3.81
CA ALA A 18 8.91 3.45 2.83
C ALA A 18 8.44 2.22 2.04
N LYS A 19 9.37 1.38 1.58
CA LYS A 19 9.06 0.11 0.90
C LYS A 19 8.30 -0.85 1.81
N ALA A 20 8.76 -1.01 3.05
CA ALA A 20 8.13 -1.90 4.02
C ALA A 20 6.70 -1.45 4.34
N ARG A 21 6.49 -0.17 4.64
CA ARG A 21 5.16 0.41 4.89
C ARG A 21 4.23 0.24 3.69
N LEU A 22 4.69 0.58 2.49
CA LEU A 22 3.86 0.46 1.28
C LEU A 22 3.49 -1.00 1.00
N THR A 23 4.45 -1.92 1.14
CA THR A 23 4.22 -3.36 0.98
C THR A 23 3.23 -3.89 2.01
N TYR A 24 3.34 -3.42 3.27
CA TYR A 24 2.42 -3.77 4.33
C TYR A 24 0.99 -3.31 4.03
N ILE A 25 0.81 -2.05 3.59
CA ILE A 25 -0.50 -1.50 3.21
C ILE A 25 -1.12 -2.35 2.09
N MET A 26 -0.36 -2.64 1.03
CA MET A 26 -0.86 -3.43 -0.10
C MET A 26 -1.21 -4.87 0.29
N ASN A 27 -0.33 -5.54 1.04
CA ASN A 27 -0.61 -6.90 1.52
C ASN A 27 -1.83 -6.93 2.43
N ARG A 28 -1.97 -5.97 3.34
CA ARG A 28 -3.13 -5.93 4.23
C ARG A 28 -4.42 -5.71 3.45
N THR A 29 -4.39 -4.81 2.48
CA THR A 29 -5.51 -4.56 1.56
C THR A 29 -5.90 -5.83 0.79
N ALA A 30 -4.92 -6.56 0.27
CA ALA A 30 -5.14 -7.82 -0.43
C ALA A 30 -5.83 -8.86 0.46
N VAL A 31 -5.41 -9.00 1.73
CA VAL A 31 -6.02 -9.93 2.70
C VAL A 31 -7.47 -9.56 3.03
N GLU A 32 -7.84 -8.28 2.96
CA GLU A 32 -9.22 -7.86 3.25
C GLU A 32 -10.19 -8.12 2.11
N ILE A 33 -9.75 -7.90 0.87
CA ILE A 33 -10.66 -7.85 -0.28
C ILE A 33 -10.62 -9.12 -1.13
N LEU A 34 -9.58 -9.96 -0.99
CA LEU A 34 -9.37 -11.12 -1.84
C LEU A 34 -9.47 -12.42 -1.04
N PRO A 35 -10.14 -13.46 -1.59
CA PRO A 35 -10.18 -14.77 -0.97
C PRO A 35 -8.80 -15.46 -0.97
N ALA A 36 -7.95 -15.16 -1.97
CA ALA A 36 -6.57 -15.65 -2.08
C ALA A 36 -5.61 -14.45 -2.21
N PRO A 37 -5.14 -13.89 -1.08
CA PRO A 37 -4.42 -12.62 -1.09
C PRO A 37 -3.05 -12.73 -1.74
N SER A 38 -2.86 -11.93 -2.78
CA SER A 38 -1.54 -11.73 -3.41
C SER A 38 -1.47 -10.35 -4.07
N ILE A 39 -0.27 -9.79 -4.16
CA ILE A 39 -0.03 -8.53 -4.88
C ILE A 39 -0.44 -8.63 -6.35
N ARG A 40 -0.28 -9.81 -6.97
CA ARG A 40 -0.75 -10.07 -8.33
C ARG A 40 -2.27 -9.99 -8.45
N ALA A 41 -3.01 -10.64 -7.54
CA ALA A 41 -4.45 -10.55 -7.55
C ALA A 41 -4.92 -9.11 -7.27
N LEU A 42 -4.29 -8.40 -6.32
CA LEU A 42 -4.57 -7.00 -6.04
C LEU A 42 -4.38 -6.11 -7.28
N SER A 43 -3.26 -6.28 -8.01
CA SER A 43 -3.03 -5.50 -9.24
C SER A 43 -4.14 -5.68 -10.28
N ARG A 44 -4.68 -6.90 -10.42
CA ARG A 44 -5.80 -7.18 -11.33
C ARG A 44 -7.08 -6.49 -10.87
N THR A 45 -7.39 -6.53 -9.58
CA THR A 45 -8.56 -5.85 -9.01
C THR A 45 -8.51 -4.33 -9.24
N CYS A 46 -7.31 -3.74 -9.15
CA CYS A 46 -7.12 -2.31 -9.40
C CYS A 46 -6.97 -1.94 -10.89
N GLY A 47 -7.09 -2.89 -11.83
CA GLY A 47 -6.89 -2.63 -13.26
C GLY A 47 -5.46 -2.16 -13.60
N LEU A 48 -4.47 -2.80 -12.96
CA LEU A 48 -3.04 -2.52 -13.09
C LEU A 48 -2.27 -3.76 -13.51
N ASP A 49 -1.20 -3.56 -14.28
CA ASP A 49 -0.21 -4.60 -14.51
C ASP A 49 0.57 -4.89 -13.22
N HIS A 50 0.78 -6.18 -12.93
CA HIS A 50 1.55 -6.62 -11.77
C HIS A 50 2.95 -6.00 -11.74
N SER A 51 3.62 -5.90 -12.89
CA SER A 51 4.95 -5.31 -13.01
C SER A 51 4.96 -3.84 -12.61
N THR A 52 3.92 -3.08 -12.99
CA THR A 52 3.77 -1.67 -12.64
C THR A 52 3.62 -1.49 -11.13
N LEU A 53 2.75 -2.28 -10.49
CA LEU A 53 2.60 -2.25 -9.05
C LEU A 53 3.90 -2.66 -8.34
N PHE A 54 4.53 -3.73 -8.80
CA PHE A 54 5.79 -4.24 -8.25
C PHE A 54 6.92 -3.21 -8.31
N TRP A 55 7.08 -2.50 -9.43
CA TRP A 55 8.10 -1.45 -9.56
C TRP A 55 7.87 -0.27 -8.63
N ASN A 56 6.62 0.13 -8.41
CA ASN A 56 6.30 1.17 -7.45
C ASN A 56 6.55 0.70 -6.00
N LEU A 57 6.16 -0.53 -5.65
CA LEU A 57 6.47 -1.13 -4.36
C LEU A 57 7.99 -1.14 -4.09
N ARG A 58 8.79 -1.50 -5.09
CA ARG A 58 10.26 -1.50 -5.01
C ARG A 58 10.85 -0.10 -4.85
N ARG A 59 10.16 0.95 -5.30
CA ARG A 59 10.54 2.36 -5.10
C ARG A 59 10.09 2.90 -3.73
N GLY A 60 9.20 2.21 -3.03
CA GLY A 60 8.64 2.64 -1.75
C GLY A 60 7.64 3.80 -1.86
N ARG A 61 7.17 4.10 -3.07
CA ARG A 61 6.12 5.09 -3.34
C ARG A 61 5.39 4.73 -4.62
N LEU A 62 4.10 5.04 -4.67
CA LEU A 62 3.30 4.92 -5.88
C LEU A 62 3.38 6.22 -6.69
N SER A 63 3.24 6.13 -8.01
CA SER A 63 2.87 7.29 -8.84
C SER A 63 1.41 7.66 -8.59
N GLU A 64 1.06 8.93 -8.73
CA GLU A 64 -0.29 9.45 -8.49
C GLU A 64 -1.39 8.67 -9.25
N ALA A 65 -1.19 8.41 -10.54
CA ALA A 65 -2.15 7.63 -11.34
C ALA A 65 -2.37 6.19 -10.82
N VAL A 66 -1.33 5.56 -10.26
CA VAL A 66 -1.42 4.23 -9.67
C VAL A 66 -2.10 4.30 -8.30
N ALA A 67 -1.75 5.31 -7.50
CA ALA A 67 -2.36 5.53 -6.20
C ALA A 67 -3.87 5.79 -6.33
N GLN A 68 -4.29 6.62 -7.29
CA GLN A 68 -5.71 6.87 -7.60
C GLN A 68 -6.44 5.58 -7.91
N LYS A 69 -5.95 4.76 -8.85
CA LYS A 69 -6.57 3.47 -9.20
C LYS A 69 -6.72 2.53 -8.00
N ILE A 70 -5.73 2.50 -7.11
CA ILE A 70 -5.77 1.65 -5.92
C ILE A 70 -6.76 2.18 -4.89
N VAL A 71 -6.83 3.50 -4.70
CA VAL A 71 -7.80 4.14 -3.79
C VAL A 71 -9.23 3.96 -4.32
N ASP A 72 -9.46 4.14 -5.61
CA ASP A 72 -10.79 3.95 -6.22
C ASP A 72 -11.28 2.51 -6.09
N ALA A 73 -10.39 1.52 -6.26
CA ALA A 73 -10.75 0.11 -6.18
C ALA A 73 -10.80 -0.43 -4.74
N CYS A 74 -9.92 0.07 -3.85
CA CYS A 74 -9.60 -0.59 -2.59
C CYS A 74 -9.45 0.35 -1.38
N GLY A 75 -9.57 1.67 -1.58
CA GLY A 75 -9.33 2.69 -0.55
C GLY A 75 -10.34 2.68 0.59
N THR A 76 -11.46 1.99 0.42
CA THR A 76 -12.53 1.86 1.41
C THR A 76 -12.64 0.43 1.92
N SER A 77 -12.87 0.26 3.22
CA SER A 77 -13.17 -1.04 3.82
C SER A 77 -14.62 -1.46 3.54
N ALA A 78 -14.93 -2.74 3.79
CA ALA A 78 -16.30 -3.25 3.71
C ALA A 78 -17.27 -2.49 4.64
N ASP A 79 -16.76 -1.94 5.74
CA ASP A 79 -17.51 -1.10 6.70
C ASP A 79 -17.59 0.38 6.28
N GLY A 80 -17.18 0.73 5.05
CA GLY A 80 -17.23 2.09 4.53
C GLY A 80 -16.17 3.05 5.07
N LYS A 81 -15.17 2.57 5.82
CA LYS A 81 -14.10 3.42 6.38
C LYS A 81 -12.94 3.57 5.39
N VAL A 82 -12.42 4.79 5.25
CA VAL A 82 -11.20 5.05 4.46
C VAL A 82 -10.02 4.37 5.14
N ARG A 83 -9.30 3.52 4.40
CA ARG A 83 -8.12 2.77 4.88
C ARG A 83 -6.83 3.57 4.74
N PHE A 84 -6.68 4.20 3.58
CA PHE A 84 -5.53 4.99 3.17
C PHE A 84 -5.98 5.92 2.05
N THR A 85 -5.27 7.03 1.92
CA THR A 85 -5.48 8.07 0.92
C THR A 85 -4.41 7.98 -0.17
N ILE A 86 -4.56 8.78 -1.23
CA ILE A 86 -3.54 8.90 -2.28
C ILE A 86 -2.24 9.43 -1.67
N GLU A 87 -2.31 10.41 -0.77
CA GLU A 87 -1.15 11.00 -0.09
C GLU A 87 -0.36 9.94 0.71
N ASP A 88 -1.05 9.04 1.40
CA ASP A 88 -0.44 7.92 2.14
C ASP A 88 0.36 6.99 1.20
N LEU A 89 -0.10 6.84 -0.04
CA LEU A 89 0.53 5.98 -1.05
C LEU A 89 1.68 6.67 -1.80
N LEU A 90 1.61 7.99 -1.93
CA LEU A 90 2.67 8.83 -2.50
C LEU A 90 3.83 9.02 -1.51
N ASN A 91 3.52 9.13 -0.21
CA ASN A 91 4.49 9.27 0.86
C ASN A 91 4.14 8.41 2.09
N PRO A 92 4.48 7.10 2.05
CA PRO A 92 4.17 6.19 3.15
C PRO A 92 4.82 6.56 4.49
N LEU A 93 5.89 7.37 4.48
CA LEU A 93 6.57 7.82 5.70
C LEU A 93 5.79 8.91 6.45
N ALA A 94 4.98 9.70 5.73
CA ALA A 94 4.17 10.76 6.33
C ALA A 94 3.00 10.21 7.18
N ILE A 95 2.64 8.94 6.98
CA ILE A 95 1.64 8.26 7.77
C ILE A 95 2.11 8.24 9.23
N LYS A 96 1.43 9.02 10.08
CA LYS A 96 1.73 9.06 11.52
C LYS A 96 1.28 7.73 12.15
N SER A 97 2.25 6.94 12.61
CA SER A 97 1.99 5.84 13.55
C SER A 97 1.52 6.47 14.87
N LYS A 98 0.21 6.62 15.04
CA LYS A 98 -0.39 6.92 16.36
C LYS A 98 -0.51 5.63 17.18
#